data_AF-A0A9E7C0S7-F1
#
_entry.id   AF-A0A9E7C0S7-F1
#
_cell.length_a   1.000
_cell.length_b   1.000
_cell.length_c   1.000
_cell.angle_alpha   90.00
_cell.angle_beta   90.00
_cell.angle_gamma   90.00
#
_symmetry.space_group_name_H-M   'P 1'
#
loop_
_entity.id
_entity.type
_entity.pdbx_description
1 polymer ?
#
loop_
_entity_poly.entity_id
_entity_poly.type
_entity_poly.pdbx_seq_one_letter_code
_entity_poly.pdbx_strand_id
1 'polypeptide(L)'
;MTRAATVADLRPVDLFDDLDDEQLRHWAEVAEVSELEPGDALAEQGAAPRGLLCLLRGTAQASMSIDGRIEPTGRQEGPTWIGAIAALTEEPLPVSMRALTPVTLAIVPGEDFRRLALGNPPVHRKVMRAVSPVMNRLAGVEQNRERMESLGKMAAGLAHELNNPAAAAQRSAEQLADALKVISRTLGAFVESGVERIEAEGLVALQREALARADQRGALDALDVADAEEDLLERLEDLDVPRAWELAEPLAVAGVDGEWLDRVAALAGPATGAAIAWVAAALTARGLADELRASTEQMSRLVAAVKTYAYMDRGEVVDADVHAGLESTLTLMGHKLKHTEIEVVRDYDRDLPPLRMRGAELNQVWTNLLDNAIDALGDHGTITVRTRREDRCAVVEIADDGPGIPADIVGHVFDPFFTTKEVGRGTGLGLDTVRQIVVDRHDGSIAVDSDAGGTTFRVWLPLAAATGLTS
;
A
#
# COMPACT_ATOMS: atom_id res chain seq x y z
N MET A 1 16.25 38.80 -34.39
CA MET A 1 16.48 38.69 -35.85
C MET A 1 16.81 37.25 -36.15
N THR A 2 16.19 36.68 -37.19
CA THR A 2 16.43 35.28 -37.60
C THR A 2 17.31 35.26 -38.85
N ARG A 3 18.26 34.32 -38.93
CA ARG A 3 19.09 34.08 -40.11
C ARG A 3 19.16 32.59 -40.43
N ALA A 4 19.49 32.23 -41.67
CA ALA A 4 19.80 30.83 -41.99
C ALA A 4 21.03 30.34 -41.22
N ALA A 5 21.01 29.08 -40.80
CA ALA A 5 22.17 28.43 -40.21
C ALA A 5 23.25 28.16 -41.26
N THR A 6 24.49 28.06 -40.80
CA THR A 6 25.62 27.61 -41.61
C THR A 6 26.14 26.27 -41.09
N VAL A 7 26.91 25.56 -41.90
CA VAL A 7 27.61 24.33 -41.46
C VAL A 7 28.46 24.61 -40.21
N ALA A 8 29.12 25.76 -40.17
CA ALA A 8 29.95 26.17 -39.03
C ALA A 8 29.14 26.39 -37.74
N ASP A 9 27.87 26.78 -37.85
CA ASP A 9 26.99 26.95 -36.69
C ASP A 9 26.62 25.60 -36.07
N LEU A 10 26.32 24.60 -36.90
CA LEU A 10 25.84 23.29 -36.44
C LEU A 10 26.97 22.31 -36.09
N ARG A 11 28.14 22.45 -36.72
CA ARG A 11 29.30 21.55 -36.52
C ARG A 11 29.68 21.29 -35.05
N PRO A 12 29.59 22.25 -34.12
CA PRO A 12 29.93 22.04 -32.71
C PRO A 12 28.89 21.23 -31.90
N VAL A 13 27.71 20.96 -32.44
CA VAL A 13 26.65 20.21 -31.76
C VAL A 13 26.94 18.71 -31.92
N ASP A 14 27.13 18.02 -30.81
CA ASP A 14 27.55 16.61 -30.75
C ASP A 14 26.62 15.64 -31.52
N LEU A 15 25.34 15.99 -31.67
CA LEU A 15 24.39 15.25 -32.51
C LEU A 15 24.91 15.01 -33.92
N PHE A 16 25.70 15.96 -34.45
CA PHE A 16 26.14 15.98 -35.83
C PHE A 16 27.59 15.53 -36.02
N ASP A 17 28.34 15.10 -34.99
CA ASP A 17 29.79 14.78 -35.13
C ASP A 17 30.09 13.77 -36.25
N ASP A 18 29.18 12.84 -36.51
CA ASP A 18 29.36 11.76 -37.49
C ASP A 18 28.90 12.15 -38.91
N LEU A 19 28.46 13.39 -39.11
CA LEU A 19 28.06 13.91 -40.42
C LEU A 19 29.25 14.51 -41.17
N ASP A 20 29.34 14.25 -42.47
CA ASP A 20 30.22 15.03 -43.33
C ASP A 20 29.61 16.43 -43.64
N ASP A 21 30.42 17.30 -44.25
CA ASP A 21 29.99 18.68 -44.56
C ASP A 21 28.85 18.74 -45.59
N GLU A 22 28.68 17.73 -46.43
CA GLU A 22 27.59 17.68 -47.40
C GLU A 22 26.28 17.30 -46.71
N GLN A 23 26.31 16.28 -45.85
CA GLN A 23 25.18 15.91 -45.01
C GLN A 23 24.79 17.06 -44.09
N LEU A 24 25.75 17.71 -43.44
CA LEU A 24 25.49 18.83 -42.53
C LEU A 24 24.94 20.08 -43.25
N ARG A 25 25.24 20.27 -44.54
CA ARG A 25 24.61 21.34 -45.36
C ARG A 25 23.10 21.16 -45.44
N HIS A 26 22.60 19.94 -45.66
CA HIS A 26 21.17 19.67 -45.72
C HIS A 26 20.44 20.05 -44.43
N TRP A 27 21.11 19.93 -43.28
CA TRP A 27 20.59 20.38 -41.99
C TRP A 27 20.64 21.89 -41.84
N ALA A 28 21.72 22.54 -42.30
CA ALA A 28 21.88 23.98 -42.23
C ALA A 28 20.87 24.73 -43.13
N GLU A 29 20.49 24.15 -44.27
CA GLU A 29 19.52 24.73 -45.22
C GLU A 29 18.11 24.90 -44.63
N VAL A 30 17.71 24.00 -43.74
CA VAL A 30 16.40 24.02 -43.10
C VAL A 30 16.42 24.67 -41.71
N ALA A 31 17.61 24.91 -41.15
CA ALA A 31 17.75 25.41 -39.80
C ALA A 31 17.76 26.94 -39.75
N GLU A 32 16.98 27.50 -38.83
CA GLU A 32 16.92 28.94 -38.57
C GLU A 32 17.60 29.28 -37.25
N VAL A 33 18.50 30.26 -37.27
CA VAL A 33 19.24 30.77 -36.11
C VAL A 33 18.59 32.05 -35.61
N SER A 34 18.31 32.10 -34.31
CA SER A 34 17.84 33.28 -33.59
C SER A 34 18.69 33.56 -32.36
N GLU A 35 18.85 34.84 -32.05
CA GLU A 35 19.40 35.29 -30.76
C GLU A 35 18.25 35.56 -29.78
N LEU A 36 18.41 35.09 -28.55
CA LEU A 36 17.47 35.25 -27.44
C LEU A 36 18.17 35.93 -26.26
N GLU A 37 17.47 36.85 -25.62
CA GLU A 37 17.94 37.57 -24.43
C GLU A 37 17.62 36.77 -23.15
N PRO A 38 18.32 37.01 -22.04
CA PRO A 38 17.97 36.41 -20.75
C PRO A 38 16.50 36.62 -20.38
N GLY A 39 15.80 35.52 -20.06
CA GLY A 39 14.38 35.50 -19.73
C GLY A 39 13.47 35.04 -20.88
N ASP A 40 13.93 35.13 -22.13
CA ASP A 40 13.17 34.70 -23.31
C ASP A 40 12.86 33.20 -23.25
N ALA A 41 11.68 32.83 -23.72
CA ALA A 41 11.24 31.43 -23.78
C ALA A 41 11.81 30.76 -25.03
N LEU A 42 12.51 29.64 -24.84
CA LEU A 42 12.93 28.75 -25.92
C LEU A 42 11.78 27.81 -26.30
N ALA A 43 11.09 27.30 -25.27
CA ALA A 43 10.03 26.32 -25.36
C ALA A 43 9.10 26.45 -24.15
N GLU A 44 7.83 26.11 -24.31
CA GLU A 44 6.83 26.12 -23.24
C GLU A 44 6.26 24.71 -23.03
N GLN A 45 6.07 24.34 -21.76
CA GLN A 45 5.46 23.07 -21.40
C GLN A 45 4.04 22.99 -21.97
N GLY A 46 3.68 21.84 -22.55
CA GLY A 46 2.39 21.61 -23.19
C GLY A 46 2.23 22.23 -24.58
N ALA A 47 3.18 23.05 -25.03
CA ALA A 47 3.18 23.57 -26.39
C ALA A 47 3.59 22.50 -27.39
N ALA A 48 3.08 22.62 -28.63
CA ALA A 48 3.51 21.80 -29.75
C ALA A 48 5.02 21.99 -30.00
N PRO A 49 5.76 20.91 -30.32
CA PRO A 49 7.20 20.99 -30.53
C PRO A 49 7.51 21.83 -31.78
N ARG A 50 8.37 22.83 -31.62
CA ARG A 50 8.89 23.65 -32.75
C ARG A 50 9.86 22.87 -33.65
N GLY A 51 10.35 21.73 -33.16
CA GLY A 51 11.34 20.89 -33.81
C GLY A 51 12.55 20.65 -32.90
N LEU A 52 13.69 20.31 -33.49
CA LEU A 52 14.95 20.13 -32.76
C LEU A 52 15.54 21.50 -32.43
N LEU A 53 15.81 21.72 -31.15
CA LEU A 53 16.42 22.94 -30.62
C LEU A 53 17.91 22.72 -30.42
N CYS A 54 18.74 23.31 -31.26
CA CYS A 54 20.20 23.29 -31.15
C CYS A 54 20.67 24.55 -30.41
N LEU A 55 20.95 24.40 -29.12
CA LEU A 55 21.50 25.48 -28.30
C LEU A 55 22.98 25.64 -28.64
N LEU A 56 23.31 26.58 -29.53
CA LEU A 56 24.67 26.75 -30.05
C LEU A 56 25.59 27.45 -29.04
N ARG A 57 25.04 28.44 -28.31
CA ARG A 57 25.74 29.19 -27.27
C ARG A 57 24.79 29.64 -26.17
N GLY A 58 25.37 29.88 -24.99
CA GLY A 58 24.64 30.35 -23.82
C GLY A 58 24.09 29.22 -22.98
N THR A 59 23.25 29.57 -22.01
CA THR A 59 22.66 28.62 -21.08
C THR A 59 21.16 28.82 -20.95
N ALA A 60 20.42 27.71 -20.88
CA ALA A 60 18.98 27.70 -20.63
C ALA A 60 18.64 26.88 -19.38
N GLN A 61 17.59 27.29 -18.67
CA GLN A 61 17.00 26.57 -17.54
C GLN A 61 15.77 25.82 -18.04
N ALA A 62 15.74 24.51 -17.83
CA ALA A 62 14.52 23.71 -17.94
C ALA A 62 13.77 23.74 -16.60
N SER A 63 12.45 23.85 -16.68
CA SER A 63 11.56 23.78 -15.53
C SER A 63 10.26 23.06 -15.89
N MET A 64 9.61 22.47 -14.90
CA MET A 64 8.31 21.83 -15.02
C MET A 64 7.34 22.54 -14.07
N SER A 65 6.13 22.82 -14.55
CA SER A 65 5.01 23.29 -13.75
C SER A 65 4.21 22.08 -13.29
N ILE A 66 4.09 21.91 -11.98
CA ILE A 66 3.31 20.85 -11.33
C ILE A 66 2.41 21.55 -10.31
N ASP A 67 1.08 21.42 -10.47
CA ASP A 67 0.07 22.04 -9.59
C ASP A 67 0.30 23.54 -9.29
N GLY A 68 0.76 24.27 -10.30
CA GLY A 68 1.02 25.71 -10.21
C GLY A 68 2.36 26.10 -9.58
N ARG A 69 3.19 25.12 -9.16
CA ARG A 69 4.57 25.35 -8.72
C ARG A 69 5.55 25.07 -9.86
N ILE A 70 6.48 26.00 -10.08
CA ILE A 70 7.54 25.86 -11.08
C ILE A 70 8.76 25.24 -10.40
N GLU A 71 9.13 24.03 -10.81
CA GLU A 71 10.32 23.33 -10.33
C GLU A 71 11.42 23.30 -11.39
N PRO A 72 12.65 23.73 -11.09
CA PRO A 72 13.76 23.63 -12.03
C PRO A 72 14.21 22.18 -12.19
N THR A 73 14.20 21.66 -13.41
CA THR A 73 14.53 20.25 -13.72
C THR A 73 15.97 20.07 -14.20
N GLY A 74 16.62 21.13 -14.66
CA GLY A 74 18.02 21.09 -15.05
C GLY A 74 18.47 22.30 -15.85
N ARG A 75 19.78 22.45 -15.99
CA ARG A 75 20.42 23.53 -16.76
C ARG A 75 21.10 22.92 -17.99
N GLN A 76 20.90 23.53 -19.16
CA GLN A 76 21.44 23.09 -20.44
C GLN A 76 22.41 24.14 -20.96
N GLU A 77 23.66 23.76 -21.20
CA GLU A 77 24.73 24.64 -21.67
C GLU A 77 25.11 24.28 -23.11
N GLY A 78 25.20 25.29 -23.98
CA GLY A 78 25.58 25.11 -25.37
C GLY A 78 27.10 24.93 -25.56
N PRO A 79 27.54 24.21 -26.62
CA PRO A 79 26.74 23.63 -27.69
C PRO A 79 26.06 22.32 -27.28
N THR A 80 24.74 22.23 -27.44
CA THR A 80 23.94 21.02 -27.16
C THR A 80 22.65 21.02 -27.99
N TRP A 81 21.88 19.94 -27.93
CA TRP A 81 20.60 19.78 -28.61
C TRP A 81 19.52 19.28 -27.66
N ILE A 82 18.29 19.74 -27.88
CA ILE A 82 17.16 19.54 -26.98
C ILE A 82 15.89 19.34 -27.80
N GLY A 83 14.89 18.69 -27.21
CA GLY A 83 13.56 18.56 -27.82
C GLY A 83 13.43 17.50 -28.91
N ALA A 84 14.47 16.68 -29.15
CA ALA A 84 14.45 15.65 -30.19
C ALA A 84 13.34 14.61 -30.00
N ILE A 85 13.02 14.23 -28.75
CA ILE A 85 11.96 13.25 -28.45
C ILE A 85 10.62 13.82 -28.92
N ALA A 86 10.24 14.99 -28.40
CA ALA A 86 8.99 15.66 -28.77
C ALA A 86 8.94 15.94 -30.29
N ALA A 87 10.06 16.30 -30.91
CA ALA A 87 10.12 16.51 -32.36
C ALA A 87 9.95 15.21 -33.18
N LEU A 88 10.35 14.05 -32.65
CA LEU A 88 10.13 12.74 -33.28
C LEU A 88 8.72 12.19 -33.06
N THR A 89 8.20 12.30 -31.83
CA THR A 89 6.91 11.71 -31.43
C THR A 89 5.72 12.63 -31.69
N GLU A 90 5.97 13.91 -31.97
CA GLU A 90 4.96 14.97 -32.08
C GLU A 90 4.18 15.22 -30.78
N GLU A 91 4.66 14.69 -29.66
CA GLU A 91 4.05 14.92 -28.35
C GLU A 91 4.38 16.32 -27.81
N PRO A 92 3.50 16.91 -26.98
CA PRO A 92 3.76 18.17 -26.31
C PRO A 92 5.02 18.14 -25.45
N LEU A 93 5.69 19.29 -25.35
CA LEU A 93 6.90 19.39 -24.54
C LEU A 93 6.59 19.17 -23.04
N PRO A 94 7.30 18.26 -22.34
CA PRO A 94 7.04 18.00 -20.93
C PRO A 94 7.60 19.09 -20.01
N VAL A 95 8.43 20.00 -20.52
CA VAL A 95 9.12 21.04 -19.76
C VAL A 95 9.08 22.39 -20.48
N SER A 96 9.12 23.46 -19.70
CA SER A 96 9.38 24.81 -20.19
C SER A 96 10.88 25.08 -20.17
N MET A 97 11.37 25.92 -21.09
CA MET A 97 12.76 26.32 -21.16
C MET A 97 12.91 27.82 -21.36
N ARG A 98 13.74 28.44 -20.53
CA ARG A 98 14.05 29.88 -20.60
C ARG A 98 15.54 30.15 -20.66
N ALA A 99 15.93 31.17 -21.41
CA ALA A 99 17.31 31.64 -21.50
C ALA A 99 17.75 32.22 -20.16
N LEU A 100 18.90 31.78 -19.64
CA LEU A 100 19.54 32.35 -18.44
C LEU A 100 20.61 33.38 -18.80
N THR A 101 21.30 33.16 -19.91
CA THR A 101 22.25 34.09 -20.52
C THR A 101 21.74 34.45 -21.91
N PRO A 102 22.37 35.40 -22.63
CA PRO A 102 22.16 35.51 -24.07
C PRO A 102 22.40 34.13 -24.71
N VAL A 103 21.47 33.72 -25.56
CA VAL A 103 21.42 32.39 -26.17
C VAL A 103 21.36 32.52 -27.69
N THR A 104 22.26 31.80 -28.36
CA THR A 104 22.17 31.60 -29.82
C THR A 104 21.55 30.23 -30.05
N LEU A 105 20.36 30.20 -30.66
CA LEU A 105 19.56 29.00 -30.86
C LEU A 105 19.35 28.75 -32.34
N ALA A 106 19.70 27.55 -32.82
CA ALA A 106 19.28 27.06 -34.13
C ALA A 106 18.09 26.12 -33.97
N ILE A 107 17.07 26.26 -34.81
CA ILE A 107 15.87 25.41 -34.80
C ILE A 107 15.78 24.69 -36.12
N VAL A 108 15.75 23.36 -36.08
CA VAL A 108 15.40 22.52 -37.24
C VAL A 108 13.90 22.20 -37.10
N PRO A 109 13.05 22.62 -38.05
CA PRO A 109 11.61 22.34 -38.00
C PRO A 109 11.31 20.86 -37.82
N GLY A 110 10.25 20.52 -37.08
CA GLY A 110 9.95 19.14 -36.70
C GLY A 110 9.83 18.17 -37.88
N GLU A 111 9.15 18.59 -38.96
CA GLU A 111 9.00 17.77 -40.18
C GLU A 111 10.35 17.49 -40.85
N ASP A 112 11.18 18.52 -41.02
CA ASP A 112 12.52 18.38 -41.60
C ASP A 112 13.44 17.54 -40.69
N PHE A 113 13.35 17.73 -39.37
CA PHE A 113 14.10 16.94 -38.40
C PHE A 113 13.76 15.46 -38.52
N ARG A 114 12.47 15.09 -38.56
CA ARG A 114 12.05 13.69 -38.72
C ARG A 114 12.56 13.11 -40.03
N ARG A 115 12.39 13.83 -41.14
CA ARG A 115 12.86 13.41 -42.46
C ARG A 115 14.38 13.18 -42.49
N LEU A 116 15.16 14.14 -41.98
CA LEU A 116 16.62 14.09 -42.01
C LEU A 116 17.19 13.09 -40.99
N ALA A 117 16.63 12.99 -39.79
CA ALA A 117 17.07 12.05 -38.77
C ALA A 117 16.81 10.59 -39.19
N LEU A 118 15.64 10.29 -39.77
CA LEU A 118 15.33 8.94 -40.28
C LEU A 118 16.20 8.58 -41.50
N GLY A 119 16.57 9.56 -42.32
CA GLY A 119 17.49 9.39 -43.43
C GLY A 119 18.96 9.27 -43.03
N ASN A 120 19.31 9.50 -41.76
CA ASN A 120 20.69 9.52 -41.28
C ASN A 120 20.88 8.61 -40.04
N PRO A 121 21.32 7.34 -40.24
CA PRO A 121 21.42 6.37 -39.15
C PRO A 121 22.31 6.78 -37.96
N PRO A 122 23.46 7.47 -38.14
CA PRO A 122 24.24 8.01 -37.02
C PRO A 122 23.46 8.95 -36.09
N VAL A 123 22.75 9.93 -36.67
CA VAL A 123 21.93 10.89 -35.93
C VAL A 123 20.80 10.17 -35.19
N HIS A 124 20.07 9.29 -35.89
CA HIS A 124 18.99 8.50 -35.27
C HIS A 124 19.46 7.72 -34.04
N ARG A 125 20.62 7.07 -34.12
CA ARG A 125 21.18 6.29 -33.00
C ARG A 125 21.53 7.16 -31.80
N LYS A 126 22.09 8.36 -32.03
CA LYS A 126 22.40 9.32 -30.96
C LYS A 126 21.13 9.83 -30.27
N VAL A 127 20.08 10.13 -31.04
CA VAL A 127 18.78 10.52 -30.48
C VAL A 127 18.23 9.41 -29.60
N MET A 128 18.19 8.18 -30.09
CA MET A 128 17.66 7.03 -29.34
C MET A 128 18.42 6.75 -28.04
N ARG A 129 19.75 6.92 -28.02
CA ARG A 129 20.55 6.79 -26.79
C ARG A 129 20.24 7.85 -25.73
N ALA A 130 19.82 9.04 -26.14
CA ALA A 130 19.45 10.11 -25.20
C ALA A 130 18.03 9.96 -24.64
N VAL A 131 17.18 9.11 -25.25
CA VAL A 131 15.80 8.88 -24.78
C VAL A 131 15.78 8.13 -23.45
N SER A 132 16.54 7.04 -23.34
CA SER A 132 16.48 6.17 -22.14
C SER A 132 16.78 6.93 -20.82
N PRO A 133 17.81 7.79 -20.71
CA PRO A 133 18.07 8.54 -19.48
C PRO A 133 17.01 9.60 -19.14
N VAL A 134 16.28 10.12 -20.12
CA VAL A 134 15.20 11.11 -19.91
C VAL A 134 13.94 10.41 -19.41
N MET A 135 13.56 9.29 -20.04
CA MET A 135 12.42 8.48 -19.62
C MET A 135 12.60 7.95 -18.19
N ASN A 136 13.80 7.45 -17.85
CA ASN A 136 14.10 6.96 -16.50
C ASN A 136 13.99 8.06 -15.42
N ARG A 137 14.29 9.33 -15.77
CA ARG A 137 14.16 10.46 -14.83
C ARG A 137 12.72 10.91 -14.64
N LEU A 138 11.96 10.98 -15.73
CA LEU A 138 10.53 11.32 -15.66
C LEU A 138 9.75 10.23 -14.90
N ALA A 139 10.04 8.95 -15.18
CA ALA A 139 9.51 7.82 -14.42
C ALA A 139 9.88 7.91 -12.92
N GLY A 140 11.12 8.29 -12.59
CA GLY A 140 11.56 8.42 -11.19
C GLY A 140 10.87 9.53 -10.39
N VAL A 141 10.49 10.64 -11.04
CA VAL A 141 9.74 11.73 -10.38
C VAL A 141 8.30 11.32 -10.11
N GLU A 142 7.64 10.71 -11.10
CA GLU A 142 6.27 10.19 -10.92
C GLU A 142 6.25 9.04 -9.91
N GLN A 143 7.24 8.16 -9.93
CA GLN A 143 7.39 7.06 -8.96
C GLN A 143 7.51 7.58 -7.51
N ASN A 144 8.24 8.68 -7.28
CA ASN A 144 8.30 9.30 -5.96
C ASN A 144 6.97 9.95 -5.56
N ARG A 145 6.23 10.51 -6.52
CA ARG A 145 4.90 11.09 -6.29
C ARG A 145 3.89 10.02 -5.93
N GLU A 146 3.84 8.92 -6.68
CA GLU A 146 3.01 7.75 -6.41
C GLU A 146 3.33 7.10 -5.06
N ARG A 147 4.62 6.98 -4.73
CA ARG A 147 5.03 6.52 -3.39
C ARG A 147 4.44 7.41 -2.31
N MET A 148 4.51 8.73 -2.46
CA MET A 148 3.98 9.68 -1.48
C MET A 148 2.46 9.65 -1.39
N GLU A 149 1.76 9.46 -2.51
CA GLU A 149 0.30 9.31 -2.54
C GLU A 149 -0.16 7.97 -1.96
N SER A 150 0.53 6.88 -2.28
CA SER A 150 0.29 5.54 -1.73
C SER A 150 0.56 5.51 -0.22
N LEU A 151 1.70 6.05 0.22
CA LEU A 151 2.03 6.24 1.63
C LEU A 151 1.01 7.15 2.32
N GLY A 152 0.54 8.21 1.67
CA GLY A 152 -0.49 9.10 2.20
C GLY A 152 -1.83 8.39 2.41
N LYS A 153 -2.29 7.60 1.43
CA LYS A 153 -3.50 6.78 1.52
C LYS A 153 -3.37 5.69 2.59
N MET A 154 -2.24 4.98 2.61
CA MET A 154 -1.95 3.96 3.63
C MET A 154 -1.85 4.57 5.02
N ALA A 155 -1.22 5.74 5.18
CA ALA A 155 -1.14 6.42 6.48
C ALA A 155 -2.51 6.86 6.99
N ALA A 156 -3.38 7.35 6.10
CA ALA A 156 -4.76 7.70 6.45
C ALA A 156 -5.58 6.45 6.82
N GLY A 157 -5.49 5.37 6.03
CA GLY A 157 -6.12 4.08 6.32
C GLY A 157 -5.63 3.50 7.64
N LEU A 158 -4.32 3.48 7.86
CA LEU A 158 -3.69 3.01 9.09
C LEU A 158 -4.12 3.84 10.30
N ALA A 159 -4.16 5.18 10.19
CA ALA A 159 -4.62 6.02 11.28
C ALA A 159 -6.06 5.66 11.67
N HIS A 160 -6.93 5.43 10.69
CA HIS A 160 -8.28 4.95 10.95
C HIS A 160 -8.30 3.56 11.60
N GLU A 161 -7.49 2.62 11.09
CA GLU A 161 -7.39 1.26 11.61
C GLU A 161 -6.76 1.16 13.01
N LEU A 162 -5.88 2.09 13.38
CA LEU A 162 -5.26 2.16 14.70
C LEU A 162 -6.20 2.85 15.70
N ASN A 163 -6.91 3.89 15.27
CA ASN A 163 -7.89 4.59 16.10
C ASN A 163 -9.07 3.70 16.50
N ASN A 164 -9.50 2.78 15.64
CA ASN A 164 -10.61 1.87 15.93
C ASN A 164 -10.39 0.98 17.18
N PRO A 165 -9.34 0.13 17.25
CA PRO A 165 -9.04 -0.67 18.43
C PRO A 165 -8.60 0.20 19.61
N ALA A 166 -7.98 1.37 19.38
CA ALA A 166 -7.67 2.30 20.47
C ALA A 166 -8.94 2.82 21.16
N ALA A 167 -9.95 3.23 20.37
CA ALA A 167 -11.23 3.69 20.89
C ALA A 167 -12.01 2.55 21.57
N ALA A 168 -11.94 1.33 21.03
CA ALA A 168 -12.51 0.15 21.69
C ALA A 168 -11.83 -0.11 23.04
N ALA A 169 -10.50 -0.19 23.08
CA ALA A 169 -9.74 -0.38 24.32
C ALA A 169 -10.05 0.70 25.38
N GLN A 170 -10.19 1.97 24.96
CA GLN A 170 -10.54 3.05 25.87
C GLN A 170 -11.95 2.85 26.46
N ARG A 171 -12.95 2.51 25.62
CA ARG A 171 -14.31 2.22 26.10
C ARG A 171 -14.34 1.02 27.04
N SER A 172 -13.66 -0.07 26.69
CA SER A 172 -13.60 -1.26 27.55
C SER A 172 -12.92 -0.94 28.89
N ALA A 173 -11.90 -0.08 28.91
CA ALA A 173 -11.27 0.39 30.15
C ALA A 173 -12.21 1.23 31.03
N GLU A 174 -12.98 2.15 30.43
CA GLU A 174 -13.97 2.98 31.14
C GLU A 174 -15.08 2.11 31.75
N GLN A 175 -15.64 1.18 30.97
CA GLN A 175 -16.66 0.23 31.45
C GLN A 175 -16.12 -0.73 32.51
N LEU A 176 -14.86 -1.16 32.39
CA LEU A 176 -14.20 -2.01 33.39
C LEU A 176 -14.09 -1.27 34.73
N ALA A 177 -13.76 0.03 34.70
CA ALA A 177 -13.74 0.85 35.91
C ALA A 177 -15.13 0.94 36.58
N ASP A 178 -16.20 0.98 35.79
CA ASP A 178 -17.57 0.96 36.32
C ASP A 178 -17.97 -0.41 36.89
N ALA A 179 -17.61 -1.51 36.22
CA ALA A 179 -17.82 -2.87 36.75
C ALA A 179 -17.10 -3.08 38.09
N LEU A 180 -15.87 -2.57 38.25
CA LEU A 180 -15.13 -2.60 39.51
C LEU A 180 -15.82 -1.80 40.63
N LYS A 181 -16.49 -0.69 40.30
CA LYS A 181 -17.31 0.06 41.27
C LYS A 181 -18.53 -0.76 41.72
N VAL A 182 -19.17 -1.50 40.81
CA VAL A 182 -20.30 -2.38 41.14
C VAL A 182 -19.85 -3.51 42.06
N ILE A 183 -18.71 -4.16 41.76
CA ILE A 183 -18.11 -5.19 42.63
C ILE A 183 -17.83 -4.62 44.03
N SER A 184 -17.23 -3.43 44.11
CA SER A 184 -16.91 -2.82 45.41
C SER A 184 -18.16 -2.46 46.22
N ARG A 185 -19.23 -1.96 45.56
CA ARG A 185 -20.49 -1.61 46.21
C ARG A 185 -21.26 -2.84 46.70
N THR A 186 -21.30 -3.91 45.89
CA THR A 186 -21.98 -5.16 46.23
C THR A 186 -21.29 -5.88 47.39
N LEU A 187 -19.95 -5.83 47.47
CA LEU A 187 -19.21 -6.27 48.66
C LEU A 187 -19.61 -5.53 49.94
N GLY A 188 -19.89 -4.22 49.88
CA GLY A 188 -20.44 -3.46 51.00
C GLY A 188 -21.83 -3.95 51.42
N ALA A 189 -22.72 -4.17 50.45
CA ALA A 189 -24.07 -4.69 50.70
C ALA A 189 -24.05 -6.08 51.35
N PHE A 190 -23.09 -6.95 50.98
CA PHE A 190 -22.89 -8.24 51.65
C PHE A 190 -22.57 -8.09 53.14
N VAL A 191 -21.67 -7.18 53.50
CA VAL A 191 -21.31 -6.91 54.90
C VAL A 191 -22.51 -6.38 55.68
N GLU A 192 -23.30 -5.48 55.09
CA GLU A 192 -24.49 -4.90 55.74
C GLU A 192 -25.64 -5.90 55.92
N SER A 193 -25.79 -6.85 54.99
CA SER A 193 -26.86 -7.86 55.02
C SER A 193 -26.65 -8.97 56.05
N GLY A 194 -25.46 -9.07 56.67
CA GLY A 194 -25.18 -10.03 57.73
C GLY A 194 -25.03 -11.48 57.28
N VAL A 195 -24.67 -11.71 56.01
CA VAL A 195 -24.37 -13.04 55.45
C VAL A 195 -23.29 -13.73 56.30
N GLU A 196 -23.55 -14.97 56.77
CA GLU A 196 -22.54 -15.68 57.56
C GLU A 196 -21.39 -16.17 56.67
N ARG A 197 -20.29 -16.55 57.33
CA ARG A 197 -19.06 -16.93 56.64
C ARG A 197 -19.26 -18.13 55.71
N ILE A 198 -20.11 -19.09 56.09
CA ILE A 198 -20.33 -20.32 55.34
C ILE A 198 -21.06 -20.02 54.02
N GLU A 199 -22.09 -19.17 54.06
CA GLU A 199 -22.80 -18.74 52.85
C GLU A 199 -21.91 -17.89 51.95
N ALA A 200 -21.06 -17.01 52.51
CA ALA A 200 -20.11 -16.23 51.74
C ALA A 200 -19.08 -17.12 50.98
N GLU A 201 -18.58 -18.18 51.62
CA GLU A 201 -17.71 -19.17 50.97
C GLU A 201 -18.42 -19.89 49.81
N GLY A 202 -19.71 -20.20 49.98
CA GLY A 202 -20.56 -20.78 48.92
C GLY A 202 -20.79 -19.83 47.74
N LEU A 203 -21.05 -18.55 48.00
CA LEU A 203 -21.23 -17.54 46.94
C LEU A 203 -19.95 -17.31 46.14
N VAL A 204 -18.78 -17.30 46.80
CA VAL A 204 -17.48 -17.24 46.11
C VAL A 204 -17.24 -18.49 45.25
N ALA A 205 -17.69 -19.67 45.70
CA ALA A 205 -17.61 -20.88 44.88
C ALA A 205 -18.48 -20.80 43.63
N LEU A 206 -19.72 -20.30 43.75
CA LEU A 206 -20.61 -20.09 42.60
C LEU A 206 -20.08 -19.04 41.62
N GLN A 207 -19.44 -17.97 42.11
CA GLN A 207 -18.75 -17.00 41.24
C GLN A 207 -17.63 -17.66 40.44
N ARG A 208 -16.78 -18.48 41.10
CA ARG A 208 -15.70 -19.19 40.41
C ARG A 208 -16.24 -20.18 39.38
N GLU A 209 -17.35 -20.85 39.68
CA GLU A 209 -18.04 -21.72 38.73
C GLU A 209 -18.47 -20.93 37.49
N ALA A 210 -19.14 -19.79 37.65
CA ALA A 210 -19.59 -18.95 36.54
C ALA A 210 -18.41 -18.46 35.68
N LEU A 211 -17.32 -17.99 36.31
CA LEU A 211 -16.10 -17.60 35.60
C LEU A 211 -15.47 -18.77 34.83
N ALA A 212 -15.43 -19.97 35.41
CA ALA A 212 -14.89 -21.16 34.75
C ALA A 212 -15.77 -21.62 33.57
N ARG A 213 -17.10 -21.48 33.68
CA ARG A 213 -18.02 -21.75 32.56
C ARG A 213 -17.79 -20.77 31.40
N ALA A 214 -17.57 -19.49 31.71
CA ALA A 214 -17.23 -18.48 30.71
C ALA A 214 -15.91 -18.80 29.98
N ASP A 215 -14.89 -19.31 30.68
CA ASP A 215 -13.61 -19.71 30.06
C ASP A 215 -13.71 -20.94 29.15
N GLN A 216 -14.66 -21.85 29.46
CA GLN A 216 -14.82 -23.12 28.74
C GLN A 216 -15.80 -23.04 27.57
N ARG A 217 -16.70 -22.06 27.57
CA ARG A 217 -17.61 -21.81 26.45
C ARG A 217 -16.82 -21.18 25.30
N GLY A 218 -16.58 -21.98 24.26
CA GLY A 218 -16.16 -21.48 22.95
C GLY A 218 -17.23 -20.61 22.28
N ALA A 219 -16.99 -20.18 21.04
CA ALA A 219 -17.94 -19.37 20.26
C ALA A 219 -19.32 -20.06 20.18
N LEU A 220 -20.28 -19.55 20.97
CA LEU A 220 -21.66 -20.00 20.94
C LEU A 220 -22.35 -19.53 19.66
N ASP A 221 -23.40 -20.23 19.27
CA ASP A 221 -24.37 -19.70 18.33
C ASP A 221 -25.07 -18.49 18.98
N ALA A 222 -25.23 -17.41 18.22
CA ALA A 222 -25.88 -16.20 18.70
C ALA A 222 -27.33 -16.45 19.12
N LEU A 223 -27.96 -17.47 18.52
CA LEU A 223 -29.31 -17.91 18.88
C LEU A 223 -29.37 -18.52 20.28
N ASP A 224 -28.44 -19.42 20.61
CA ASP A 224 -28.39 -20.10 21.90
C ASP A 224 -28.15 -19.13 23.08
N VAL A 225 -27.39 -18.05 22.83
CA VAL A 225 -27.17 -16.99 23.83
C VAL A 225 -28.43 -16.17 24.06
N ALA A 226 -29.14 -15.81 22.99
CA ALA A 226 -30.37 -15.03 23.08
C ALA A 226 -31.49 -15.81 23.80
N ASP A 227 -31.65 -17.09 23.48
CA ASP A 227 -32.63 -17.96 24.16
C ASP A 227 -32.31 -18.08 25.66
N ALA A 228 -31.03 -18.29 26.00
CA ALA A 228 -30.58 -18.37 27.40
C ALA A 228 -30.73 -17.04 28.15
N GLU A 229 -30.56 -15.91 27.47
CA GLU A 229 -30.77 -14.57 28.05
C GLU A 229 -32.24 -14.35 28.43
N GLU A 230 -33.18 -14.74 27.56
CA GLU A 230 -34.62 -14.63 27.83
C GLU A 230 -35.04 -15.48 29.03
N ASP A 231 -34.60 -16.75 29.07
CA ASP A 231 -34.86 -17.67 30.18
C ASP A 231 -34.30 -17.14 31.52
N LEU A 232 -33.09 -16.58 31.49
CA LEU A 232 -32.46 -16.00 32.68
C LEU A 232 -33.16 -14.71 33.12
N LEU A 233 -33.60 -13.87 32.18
CA LEU A 233 -34.32 -12.64 32.49
C LEU A 233 -35.63 -12.95 33.23
N GLU A 234 -36.43 -13.90 32.74
CA GLU A 234 -37.66 -14.34 33.40
C GLU A 234 -37.35 -14.84 34.82
N ARG A 235 -36.31 -15.67 34.96
CA ARG A 235 -35.93 -16.21 36.28
C ARG A 235 -35.43 -15.13 37.26
N LEU A 236 -34.72 -14.12 36.77
CA LEU A 236 -34.26 -13.00 37.59
C LEU A 236 -35.43 -12.13 38.08
N GLU A 237 -36.45 -11.94 37.25
CA GLU A 237 -37.67 -11.22 37.62
C GLU A 237 -38.48 -11.99 38.68
N ASP A 238 -38.59 -13.31 38.54
CA ASP A 238 -39.21 -14.20 39.54
C ASP A 238 -38.54 -14.11 40.92
N LEU A 239 -37.22 -13.88 40.95
CA LEU A 239 -36.42 -13.71 42.15
C LEU A 239 -36.43 -12.28 42.71
N ASP A 240 -37.24 -11.39 42.13
CA ASP A 240 -37.35 -9.96 42.48
C ASP A 240 -35.99 -9.22 42.42
N VAL A 241 -35.15 -9.60 41.46
CA VAL A 241 -33.82 -9.00 41.28
C VAL A 241 -33.95 -7.63 40.62
N PRO A 242 -33.45 -6.54 41.25
CA PRO A 242 -33.53 -5.22 40.65
C PRO A 242 -32.69 -5.13 39.38
N ARG A 243 -33.26 -4.52 38.33
CA ARG A 243 -32.59 -4.30 37.03
C ARG A 243 -32.11 -5.62 36.40
N ALA A 244 -32.94 -6.67 36.47
CA ALA A 244 -32.70 -7.98 35.88
C ALA A 244 -32.20 -7.92 34.42
N TRP A 245 -32.76 -7.00 33.62
CA TRP A 245 -32.38 -6.76 32.23
C TRP A 245 -30.91 -6.34 32.02
N GLU A 246 -30.24 -5.74 33.03
CA GLU A 246 -28.80 -5.42 32.94
C GLU A 246 -27.92 -6.64 33.26
N LEU A 247 -28.48 -7.68 33.87
CA LEU A 247 -27.74 -8.81 34.44
C LEU A 247 -27.86 -10.09 33.60
N ALA A 248 -28.94 -10.23 32.82
CA ALA A 248 -29.23 -11.43 32.04
C ALA A 248 -28.14 -11.73 30.99
N GLU A 249 -27.77 -10.77 30.14
CA GLU A 249 -26.78 -10.97 29.06
C GLU A 249 -25.41 -11.46 29.59
N PRO A 250 -24.75 -10.82 30.58
CA PRO A 250 -23.46 -11.30 31.10
C PRO A 250 -23.51 -12.73 31.67
N LEU A 251 -24.66 -13.12 32.23
CA LEU A 251 -24.89 -14.44 32.80
C LEU A 251 -25.14 -15.48 31.69
N ALA A 252 -25.92 -15.12 30.68
CA ALA A 252 -26.20 -15.95 29.51
C ALA A 252 -24.92 -16.25 28.73
N VAL A 253 -24.09 -15.25 28.47
CA VAL A 253 -22.78 -15.38 27.83
C VAL A 253 -21.88 -16.35 28.63
N ALA A 254 -21.89 -16.24 29.95
CA ALA A 254 -21.12 -17.12 30.84
C ALA A 254 -21.66 -18.56 30.91
N GLY A 255 -22.88 -18.81 30.43
CA GLY A 255 -23.51 -20.13 30.49
C GLY A 255 -23.94 -20.57 31.86
N VAL A 256 -24.33 -19.63 32.70
CA VAL A 256 -25.14 -19.95 33.86
C VAL A 256 -26.59 -20.17 33.42
N ASP A 257 -27.34 -20.88 34.26
CA ASP A 257 -28.72 -21.29 34.01
C ASP A 257 -29.59 -20.92 35.22
N GLY A 258 -30.91 -21.12 35.11
CA GLY A 258 -31.84 -20.85 36.20
C GLY A 258 -31.55 -21.64 37.47
N GLU A 259 -31.01 -22.86 37.35
CA GLU A 259 -30.62 -23.66 38.52
C GLU A 259 -29.46 -22.99 39.28
N TRP A 260 -28.49 -22.42 38.57
CA TRP A 260 -27.41 -21.66 39.16
C TRP A 260 -27.94 -20.43 39.92
N LEU A 261 -28.91 -19.69 39.35
CA LEU A 261 -29.56 -18.56 40.04
C LEU A 261 -30.25 -19.00 41.34
N ASP A 262 -30.91 -20.14 41.33
CA ASP A 262 -31.59 -20.70 42.51
C ASP A 262 -30.63 -21.04 43.62
N ARG A 263 -29.45 -21.57 43.28
CA ARG A 263 -28.38 -21.82 44.25
C ARG A 263 -27.83 -20.53 44.85
N VAL A 264 -27.70 -19.47 44.05
CA VAL A 264 -27.31 -18.15 44.57
C VAL A 264 -28.38 -17.61 45.52
N ALA A 265 -29.64 -17.70 45.14
CA ALA A 265 -30.75 -17.20 45.96
C ALA A 265 -30.85 -17.93 47.31
N ALA A 266 -30.68 -19.26 47.31
CA ALA A 266 -30.70 -20.07 48.52
C ALA A 266 -29.59 -19.70 49.52
N LEU A 267 -28.42 -19.29 49.03
CA LEU A 267 -27.28 -18.89 49.88
C LEU A 267 -27.34 -17.41 50.29
N ALA A 268 -27.73 -16.53 49.37
CA ALA A 268 -27.70 -15.09 49.58
C ALA A 268 -28.94 -14.58 50.33
N GLY A 269 -30.07 -15.29 50.27
CA GLY A 269 -31.31 -14.89 50.92
C GLY A 269 -31.73 -13.46 50.53
N PRO A 270 -31.90 -12.52 51.49
CA PRO A 270 -32.22 -11.12 51.18
C PRO A 270 -31.18 -10.41 50.31
N ALA A 271 -29.95 -10.89 50.24
CA ALA A 271 -28.87 -10.32 49.44
C ALA A 271 -28.80 -10.87 48.00
N THR A 272 -29.78 -11.67 47.56
CA THR A 272 -29.80 -12.32 46.23
C THR A 272 -29.49 -11.37 45.08
N GLY A 273 -30.16 -10.22 45.02
CA GLY A 273 -29.91 -9.24 43.96
C GLY A 273 -28.49 -8.67 43.99
N ALA A 274 -27.93 -8.44 45.18
CA ALA A 274 -26.54 -7.98 45.32
C ALA A 274 -25.53 -9.06 44.92
N ALA A 275 -25.83 -10.33 45.21
CA ALA A 275 -24.98 -11.46 44.86
C ALA A 275 -24.93 -11.72 43.36
N ILE A 276 -26.08 -11.69 42.69
CA ILE A 276 -26.16 -11.85 41.24
C ILE A 276 -25.48 -10.67 40.55
N ALA A 277 -25.75 -9.43 40.98
CA ALA A 277 -25.10 -8.24 40.43
C ALA A 277 -23.57 -8.27 40.61
N TRP A 278 -23.08 -8.83 41.72
CA TRP A 278 -21.65 -9.01 41.96
C TRP A 278 -21.01 -10.01 40.98
N VAL A 279 -21.66 -11.16 40.74
CA VAL A 279 -21.16 -12.15 39.78
C VAL A 279 -21.24 -11.62 38.35
N ALA A 280 -22.37 -11.02 37.95
CA ALA A 280 -22.52 -10.40 36.64
C ALA A 280 -21.45 -9.33 36.40
N ALA A 281 -21.21 -8.43 37.35
CA ALA A 281 -20.16 -7.42 37.24
C ALA A 281 -18.75 -8.04 37.13
N ALA A 282 -18.48 -9.17 37.79
CA ALA A 282 -17.21 -9.89 37.65
C ALA A 282 -17.04 -10.53 36.26
N LEU A 283 -18.11 -11.08 35.69
CA LEU A 283 -18.14 -11.62 34.33
C LEU A 283 -17.94 -10.51 33.29
N THR A 284 -18.69 -9.40 33.43
CA THR A 284 -18.52 -8.20 32.58
C THR A 284 -17.08 -7.67 32.67
N ALA A 285 -16.53 -7.53 33.89
CA ALA A 285 -15.15 -7.08 34.07
C ALA A 285 -14.13 -8.01 33.40
N ARG A 286 -14.35 -9.33 33.43
CA ARG A 286 -13.51 -10.29 32.72
C ARG A 286 -13.60 -10.09 31.20
N GLY A 287 -14.81 -10.07 30.63
CA GLY A 287 -15.01 -9.89 29.19
C GLY A 287 -14.40 -8.59 28.66
N LEU A 288 -14.57 -7.48 29.39
CA LEU A 288 -13.97 -6.19 29.03
C LEU A 288 -12.44 -6.22 29.10
N ALA A 289 -11.85 -6.95 30.06
CA ALA A 289 -10.40 -7.12 30.13
C ALA A 289 -9.87 -7.93 28.94
N ASP A 290 -10.61 -8.94 28.48
CA ASP A 290 -10.26 -9.73 27.29
C ASP A 290 -10.38 -8.91 26.00
N GLU A 291 -11.44 -8.11 25.85
CA GLU A 291 -11.61 -7.19 24.71
C GLU A 291 -10.48 -6.14 24.67
N LEU A 292 -10.12 -5.58 25.83
CA LEU A 292 -9.02 -4.63 25.95
C LEU A 292 -7.68 -5.28 25.57
N ARG A 293 -7.42 -6.51 26.02
CA ARG A 293 -6.23 -7.28 25.61
C ARG A 293 -6.22 -7.51 24.10
N ALA A 294 -7.31 -8.00 23.52
CA ALA A 294 -7.40 -8.23 22.08
C ALA A 294 -7.17 -6.95 21.26
N SER A 295 -7.77 -5.83 21.69
CA SER A 295 -7.61 -4.52 21.06
C SER A 295 -6.16 -4.02 21.14
N THR A 296 -5.49 -4.19 22.28
CA THR A 296 -4.08 -3.78 22.46
C THR A 296 -3.10 -4.67 21.70
N GLU A 297 -3.38 -5.97 21.60
CA GLU A 297 -2.64 -6.91 20.75
C GLU A 297 -2.79 -6.56 19.27
N GLN A 298 -4.00 -6.19 18.82
CA GLN A 298 -4.24 -5.70 17.46
C GLN A 298 -3.45 -4.41 17.17
N MET A 299 -3.50 -3.43 18.07
CA MET A 299 -2.68 -2.21 17.95
C MET A 299 -1.19 -2.53 17.84
N SER A 300 -0.69 -3.44 18.67
CA SER A 300 0.72 -3.86 18.64
C SER A 300 1.09 -4.52 17.31
N ARG A 301 0.22 -5.38 16.76
CA ARG A 301 0.41 -6.00 15.44
C ARG A 301 0.45 -4.96 14.32
N LEU A 302 -0.46 -3.98 14.32
CA LEU A 302 -0.48 -2.90 13.33
C LEU A 302 0.80 -2.05 13.41
N VAL A 303 1.22 -1.64 14.60
CA VAL A 303 2.46 -0.86 14.79
C VAL A 303 3.69 -1.68 14.36
N ALA A 304 3.72 -2.98 14.65
CA ALA A 304 4.80 -3.85 14.20
C ALA A 304 4.85 -3.96 12.66
N ALA A 305 3.71 -4.13 12.00
CA ALA A 305 3.62 -4.16 10.54
C ALA A 305 4.14 -2.86 9.91
N VAL A 306 3.74 -1.71 10.45
CA VAL A 306 4.24 -0.39 10.00
C VAL A 306 5.73 -0.25 10.20
N LYS A 307 6.24 -0.67 11.37
CA LYS A 307 7.67 -0.59 11.67
C LYS A 307 8.48 -1.48 10.74
N THR A 308 8.03 -2.69 10.44
CA THR A 308 8.67 -3.59 9.48
C THR A 308 8.66 -2.99 8.09
N TYR A 309 7.51 -2.46 7.65
CA TYR A 309 7.37 -1.79 6.37
C TYR A 309 8.32 -0.58 6.24
N ALA A 310 8.31 0.34 7.22
CA ALA A 310 9.17 1.54 7.23
C ALA A 310 10.66 1.24 7.47
N TYR A 311 10.99 0.14 8.17
CA TYR A 311 12.38 -0.30 8.34
C TYR A 311 12.92 -0.88 7.03
N MET A 312 12.11 -1.67 6.33
CA MET A 312 12.43 -2.16 4.98
C MET A 312 12.53 -1.01 3.97
N ASP A 313 11.90 0.14 4.22
CA ASP A 313 11.88 1.35 3.38
C ASP A 313 13.20 2.17 3.37
N ARG A 314 14.22 1.81 4.16
CA ARG A 314 15.49 2.56 4.21
C ARG A 314 16.41 2.35 3.00
N GLY A 315 15.99 1.57 2.01
CA GLY A 315 16.73 1.35 0.75
C GLY A 315 18.01 0.51 0.89
N GLU A 316 18.25 -0.13 2.03
CA GLU A 316 19.38 -1.02 2.25
C GLU A 316 19.05 -2.45 1.77
N VAL A 317 20.05 -3.12 1.17
CA VAL A 317 19.95 -4.54 0.82
C VAL A 317 20.12 -5.36 2.10
N VAL A 318 19.10 -6.14 2.46
CA VAL A 318 19.06 -6.95 3.69
C VAL A 318 18.79 -8.42 3.35
N ASP A 319 19.31 -9.33 4.17
CA ASP A 319 18.87 -10.73 4.16
C ASP A 319 17.63 -10.84 5.03
N ALA A 320 16.48 -11.11 4.42
CA ALA A 320 15.20 -11.10 5.11
C ALA A 320 14.24 -12.17 4.57
N ASP A 321 13.32 -12.59 5.44
CA ASP A 321 12.22 -13.48 5.08
C ASP A 321 11.20 -12.73 4.20
N VAL A 322 10.91 -13.28 3.02
CA VAL A 322 9.93 -12.71 2.08
C VAL A 322 8.51 -12.79 2.63
N HIS A 323 8.18 -13.81 3.44
CA HIS A 323 6.87 -13.94 4.05
C HIS A 323 6.58 -12.80 5.02
N ALA A 324 7.60 -12.30 5.73
CA ALA A 324 7.44 -11.15 6.62
C ALA A 324 7.02 -9.88 5.86
N GLY A 325 7.56 -9.68 4.65
CA GLY A 325 7.15 -8.58 3.76
C GLY A 325 5.71 -8.74 3.27
N LEU A 326 5.36 -9.93 2.78
CA LEU A 326 3.99 -10.26 2.31
C LEU A 326 2.95 -10.08 3.42
N GLU A 327 3.18 -10.63 4.62
CA GLU A 327 2.25 -10.49 5.74
C GLU A 327 2.13 -9.04 6.22
N SER A 328 3.22 -8.28 6.21
CA SER A 328 3.18 -6.85 6.54
C SER A 328 2.31 -6.08 5.54
N THR A 329 2.48 -6.35 4.24
CA THR A 329 1.66 -5.72 3.20
C THR A 329 0.18 -6.12 3.32
N LEU A 330 -0.13 -7.41 3.49
CA LEU A 330 -1.49 -7.89 3.70
C LEU A 330 -2.15 -7.27 4.93
N THR A 331 -1.40 -7.13 6.04
CA THR A 331 -1.87 -6.48 7.25
C THR A 331 -2.21 -5.01 7.00
N LEU A 332 -1.36 -4.27 6.28
CA LEU A 332 -1.58 -2.85 5.95
C LEU A 332 -2.76 -2.64 4.98
N MET A 333 -3.00 -3.61 4.09
CA MET A 333 -4.11 -3.59 3.15
C MET A 333 -5.42 -4.09 3.77
N GLY A 334 -5.43 -4.47 5.06
CA GLY A 334 -6.60 -4.97 5.78
C GLY A 334 -7.83 -4.05 5.65
N HIS A 335 -7.62 -2.73 5.64
CA HIS A 335 -8.72 -1.76 5.53
C HIS A 335 -9.49 -1.87 4.21
N LYS A 336 -8.82 -2.28 3.13
CA LYS A 336 -9.46 -2.50 1.83
C LYS A 336 -10.27 -3.80 1.82
N LEU A 337 -9.82 -4.80 2.55
CA LEU A 337 -10.47 -6.12 2.64
C LEU A 337 -11.63 -6.15 3.64
N LYS A 338 -11.60 -5.29 4.67
CA LYS A 338 -12.54 -5.31 5.81
C LYS A 338 -14.02 -5.21 5.44
N HIS A 339 -14.34 -4.58 4.31
CA HIS A 339 -15.70 -4.39 3.82
C HIS A 339 -16.05 -5.24 2.60
N THR A 340 -15.23 -6.27 2.33
CA THR A 340 -15.38 -7.19 1.21
C THR A 340 -15.55 -8.62 1.74
N GLU A 341 -16.10 -9.49 0.90
CA GLU A 341 -16.14 -10.94 1.08
C GLU A 341 -14.95 -11.63 0.39
N ILE A 342 -13.82 -10.92 0.26
CA ILE A 342 -12.59 -11.48 -0.35
C ILE A 342 -11.84 -12.35 0.66
N GLU A 343 -11.64 -13.62 0.32
CA GLU A 343 -10.82 -14.55 1.09
C GLU A 343 -9.34 -14.47 0.69
N VAL A 344 -8.43 -14.37 1.66
CA VAL A 344 -6.98 -14.41 1.41
C VAL A 344 -6.40 -15.76 1.84
N VAL A 345 -6.08 -16.60 0.87
CA VAL A 345 -5.47 -17.92 1.06
C VAL A 345 -3.94 -17.82 1.02
N ARG A 346 -3.26 -18.37 2.03
CA ARG A 346 -1.79 -18.34 2.16
C ARG A 346 -1.22 -19.75 1.98
N ASP A 347 -0.40 -19.91 0.95
CA ASP A 347 0.26 -21.17 0.62
C ASP A 347 1.78 -20.97 0.61
N TYR A 348 2.38 -20.94 1.80
CA TYR A 348 3.79 -20.59 1.96
C TYR A 348 4.69 -21.82 2.11
N ASP A 349 5.68 -21.93 1.23
CA ASP A 349 6.82 -22.84 1.40
C ASP A 349 7.67 -22.37 2.60
N ARG A 350 7.54 -23.08 3.72
CA ARG A 350 8.24 -22.76 4.99
C ARG A 350 9.73 -23.09 4.97
N ASP A 351 10.20 -23.84 3.97
CA ASP A 351 11.61 -24.20 3.81
C ASP A 351 12.36 -23.20 2.90
N LEU A 352 11.69 -22.15 2.44
CA LEU A 352 12.29 -21.11 1.62
C LEU A 352 13.32 -20.31 2.44
N PRO A 353 14.59 -20.22 1.98
CA PRO A 353 15.62 -19.48 2.71
C PRO A 353 15.41 -17.96 2.62
N PRO A 354 16.00 -17.18 3.54
CA PRO A 354 16.01 -15.73 3.46
C PRO A 354 16.52 -15.22 2.12
N LEU A 355 15.89 -14.16 1.62
CA LEU A 355 16.26 -13.48 0.38
C LEU A 355 17.15 -12.28 0.67
N ARG A 356 18.17 -12.11 -0.16
CA ARG A 356 18.94 -10.87 -0.21
C ARG A 356 18.18 -9.85 -1.06
N MET A 357 17.46 -8.94 -0.40
CA MET A 357 16.48 -8.09 -1.06
C MET A 357 16.51 -6.64 -0.57
N ARG A 358 16.01 -5.73 -1.41
CA ARG A 358 15.66 -4.37 -1.01
C ARG A 358 14.20 -4.39 -0.56
N GLY A 359 13.98 -4.55 0.74
CA GLY A 359 12.65 -4.82 1.30
C GLY A 359 11.59 -3.78 0.88
N ALA A 360 11.94 -2.48 0.85
CA ALA A 360 11.06 -1.40 0.40
C ALA A 360 10.47 -1.67 -0.98
N GLU A 361 11.37 -2.00 -1.92
CA GLU A 361 11.05 -2.11 -3.32
C GLU A 361 10.18 -3.35 -3.53
N LEU A 362 10.48 -4.47 -2.86
CA LEU A 362 9.61 -5.65 -2.93
C LEU A 362 8.27 -5.45 -2.22
N ASN A 363 8.21 -4.71 -1.11
CA ASN A 363 6.93 -4.36 -0.50
C ASN A 363 6.07 -3.50 -1.45
N GLN A 364 6.69 -2.63 -2.26
CA GLN A 364 6.01 -1.90 -3.33
C GLN A 364 5.50 -2.84 -4.43
N VAL A 365 6.28 -3.88 -4.80
CA VAL A 365 5.83 -4.93 -5.73
C VAL A 365 4.59 -5.63 -5.18
N TRP A 366 4.63 -6.11 -3.93
CA TRP A 366 3.50 -6.80 -3.30
C TRP A 366 2.27 -5.91 -3.20
N THR A 367 2.48 -4.65 -2.82
CA THR A 367 1.39 -3.66 -2.74
C THR A 367 0.70 -3.50 -4.08
N ASN A 368 1.44 -3.27 -5.18
CA ASN A 368 0.85 -3.06 -6.49
C ASN A 368 0.11 -4.30 -7.02
N LEU A 369 0.66 -5.49 -6.80
CA LEU A 369 0.04 -6.74 -7.24
C LEU A 369 -1.23 -7.06 -6.45
N LEU A 370 -1.19 -6.91 -5.12
CA LEU A 370 -2.36 -7.11 -4.26
C LEU A 370 -3.43 -6.03 -4.52
N ASP A 371 -3.05 -4.78 -4.75
CA ASP A 371 -3.97 -3.68 -5.05
C ASP A 371 -4.75 -3.94 -6.34
N ASN A 372 -4.05 -4.44 -7.37
CA ASN A 372 -4.68 -4.84 -8.62
C ASN A 372 -5.62 -6.04 -8.45
N ALA A 373 -5.23 -7.03 -7.63
CA ALA A 373 -6.10 -8.18 -7.34
C ALA A 373 -7.38 -7.75 -6.60
N ILE A 374 -7.27 -6.92 -5.56
CA ILE A 374 -8.42 -6.39 -4.81
C ILE A 374 -9.33 -5.57 -5.73
N ASP A 375 -8.77 -4.69 -6.56
CA ASP A 375 -9.54 -3.87 -7.49
C ASP A 375 -10.26 -4.72 -8.56
N ALA A 376 -9.66 -5.84 -9.00
CA ALA A 376 -10.26 -6.73 -9.98
C ALA A 376 -11.44 -7.55 -9.41
N LEU A 377 -11.34 -7.95 -8.14
CA LEU A 377 -12.39 -8.70 -7.43
C LEU A 377 -13.56 -7.82 -6.97
N GLY A 378 -13.29 -6.55 -6.64
CA GLY A 378 -14.30 -5.64 -6.09
C GLY A 378 -14.73 -6.06 -4.70
N ASP A 379 -15.92 -6.66 -4.57
CA ASP A 379 -16.54 -6.95 -3.27
C ASP A 379 -16.41 -8.42 -2.83
N HIS A 380 -16.09 -9.37 -3.73
CA HIS A 380 -16.06 -10.81 -3.41
C HIS A 380 -15.03 -11.57 -4.26
N GLY A 381 -14.52 -12.69 -3.74
CA GLY A 381 -13.60 -13.58 -4.46
C GLY A 381 -12.48 -14.12 -3.57
N THR A 382 -11.41 -14.59 -4.19
CA THR A 382 -10.28 -15.23 -3.53
C THR A 382 -8.96 -14.70 -4.05
N ILE A 383 -8.08 -14.25 -3.15
CA ILE A 383 -6.68 -13.96 -3.44
C ILE A 383 -5.83 -15.08 -2.83
N THR A 384 -5.08 -15.80 -3.66
CA THR A 384 -4.10 -16.80 -3.22
C THR A 384 -2.69 -16.24 -3.32
N VAL A 385 -1.99 -16.17 -2.19
CA VAL A 385 -0.56 -15.83 -2.13
C VAL A 385 0.24 -17.10 -1.89
N ARG A 386 1.03 -17.50 -2.89
CA ARG A 386 1.86 -18.71 -2.85
C ARG A 386 3.33 -18.36 -2.88
N THR A 387 4.14 -19.10 -2.12
CA THR A 387 5.60 -19.09 -2.31
C THR A 387 6.12 -20.49 -2.51
N ARG A 388 7.14 -20.64 -3.36
CA ARG A 388 7.86 -21.90 -3.54
C ARG A 388 9.30 -21.64 -3.92
N ARG A 389 10.17 -22.61 -3.66
CA ARG A 389 11.48 -22.66 -4.30
C ARG A 389 11.40 -23.33 -5.67
N GLU A 390 11.94 -22.67 -6.69
CA GLU A 390 12.10 -23.22 -8.04
C GLU A 390 13.56 -23.04 -8.46
N ASP A 391 14.30 -24.15 -8.52
CA ASP A 391 15.75 -24.19 -8.76
C ASP A 391 16.56 -23.24 -7.85
N ARG A 392 17.04 -22.14 -8.43
CA ARG A 392 17.86 -21.10 -7.79
C ARG A 392 17.06 -19.83 -7.52
N CYS A 393 15.74 -19.88 -7.61
CA CYS A 393 14.86 -18.76 -7.36
C CYS A 393 13.85 -19.07 -6.25
N ALA A 394 13.51 -18.04 -5.49
CA ALA A 394 12.23 -17.98 -4.81
C ALA A 394 11.18 -17.51 -5.81
N VAL A 395 10.03 -18.17 -5.83
CA VAL A 395 8.88 -17.78 -6.64
C VAL A 395 7.79 -17.32 -5.70
N VAL A 396 7.29 -16.12 -5.93
CA VAL A 396 6.09 -15.58 -5.26
C VAL A 396 5.00 -15.47 -6.31
N GLU A 397 3.84 -16.08 -6.04
CA GLU A 397 2.65 -15.98 -6.87
C GLU A 397 1.56 -15.22 -6.12
N ILE A 398 0.92 -14.28 -6.81
CA ILE A 398 -0.30 -13.62 -6.35
C ILE A 398 -1.35 -13.90 -7.42
N ALA A 399 -2.35 -14.69 -7.04
CA ALA A 399 -3.43 -15.10 -7.92
C ALA A 399 -4.78 -14.60 -7.40
N ASP A 400 -5.62 -14.10 -8.29
CA ASP A 400 -7.04 -13.80 -8.04
C ASP A 400 -7.93 -14.65 -8.95
N ASP A 401 -9.16 -14.91 -8.51
CA ASP A 401 -10.22 -15.58 -9.25
C ASP A 401 -11.18 -14.59 -9.93
N GLY A 402 -10.69 -13.40 -10.25
CA GLY A 402 -11.46 -12.32 -10.86
C GLY A 402 -11.75 -12.53 -12.35
N PRO A 403 -12.23 -11.47 -13.05
CA PRO A 403 -12.63 -11.56 -14.46
C PRO A 403 -11.45 -11.77 -15.44
N GLY A 404 -10.21 -11.67 -14.94
CA GLY A 404 -9.01 -11.76 -15.75
C GLY A 404 -8.74 -10.52 -16.61
N ILE A 405 -7.69 -10.65 -17.42
CA ILE A 405 -7.19 -9.63 -18.33
C ILE A 405 -7.43 -10.11 -19.77
N PRO A 406 -8.13 -9.32 -20.60
CA PRO A 406 -8.34 -9.65 -22.01
C PRO A 406 -7.02 -9.92 -22.77
N ALA A 407 -7.04 -10.94 -23.63
CA ALA A 407 -5.84 -11.43 -24.33
C ALA A 407 -5.21 -10.40 -25.29
N ASP A 408 -5.99 -9.44 -25.76
CA ASP A 408 -5.54 -8.33 -26.60
C ASP A 408 -4.74 -7.28 -25.83
N ILE A 409 -4.90 -7.21 -24.50
CA ILE A 409 -4.20 -6.22 -23.66
C ILE A 409 -3.18 -6.83 -22.69
N VAL A 410 -3.22 -8.14 -22.44
CA VAL A 410 -2.31 -8.80 -21.47
C VAL A 410 -0.83 -8.57 -21.79
N GLY A 411 -0.46 -8.47 -23.06
CA GLY A 411 0.92 -8.18 -23.49
C GLY A 411 1.40 -6.76 -23.18
N HIS A 412 0.47 -5.85 -22.90
CA HIS A 412 0.71 -4.42 -22.68
C HIS A 412 0.63 -4.02 -21.21
N VAL A 413 0.26 -4.93 -20.30
CA VAL A 413 0.01 -4.56 -18.89
C VAL A 413 1.23 -4.03 -18.15
N PHE A 414 2.44 -4.33 -18.66
CA PHE A 414 3.68 -3.81 -18.12
C PHE A 414 4.18 -2.57 -18.87
N ASP A 415 3.50 -2.12 -19.93
CA ASP A 415 3.91 -0.92 -20.65
C ASP A 415 3.67 0.33 -19.80
N PRO A 416 4.62 1.29 -19.76
CA PRO A 416 4.44 2.51 -18.98
C PRO A 416 3.16 3.25 -19.38
N PHE A 417 2.42 3.75 -18.38
CA PHE A 417 1.15 4.48 -18.52
C PHE A 417 -0.02 3.66 -19.06
N PHE A 418 0.13 2.34 -19.23
CA PHE A 418 -0.97 1.47 -19.60
C PHE A 418 -1.90 1.26 -18.40
N THR A 419 -3.18 1.63 -18.53
CA THR A 419 -4.20 1.44 -17.50
C THR A 419 -5.56 1.17 -18.11
N THR A 420 -6.31 0.23 -17.53
CA THR A 420 -7.72 -0.01 -17.82
C THR A 420 -8.65 0.70 -16.83
N LYS A 421 -8.08 1.34 -15.79
CA LYS A 421 -8.83 2.07 -14.76
C LYS A 421 -9.33 3.41 -15.30
N GLU A 422 -10.43 3.92 -14.73
CA GLU A 422 -11.00 5.23 -15.08
C GLU A 422 -9.98 6.37 -15.00
N VAL A 423 -10.16 7.41 -15.82
CA VAL A 423 -9.28 8.59 -15.86
C VAL A 423 -9.16 9.21 -14.46
N GLY A 424 -7.93 9.27 -13.95
CA GLY A 424 -7.61 9.79 -12.61
C GLY A 424 -7.62 8.76 -11.47
N ARG A 425 -7.95 7.49 -11.74
CA ARG A 425 -7.92 6.39 -10.74
C ARG A 425 -6.72 5.45 -10.90
N GLY A 426 -6.06 5.45 -12.05
CA GLY A 426 -4.82 4.73 -12.29
C GLY A 426 -3.89 5.53 -13.20
N THR A 427 -2.64 5.64 -12.80
CA THR A 427 -1.54 6.28 -13.54
C THR A 427 -0.96 5.37 -14.63
N GLY A 428 -1.22 4.06 -14.54
CA GLY A 428 -0.66 3.04 -15.42
C GLY A 428 0.82 2.73 -15.19
N LEU A 429 1.39 3.14 -14.06
CA LEU A 429 2.81 2.89 -13.73
C LEU A 429 3.01 1.78 -12.70
N GLY A 430 1.96 1.29 -12.06
CA GLY A 430 2.06 0.29 -10.99
C GLY A 430 2.76 -1.00 -11.44
N LEU A 431 2.32 -1.58 -12.56
CA LEU A 431 2.90 -2.82 -13.11
C LEU A 431 4.24 -2.58 -13.82
N ASP A 432 4.45 -1.44 -14.48
CA ASP A 432 5.76 -1.05 -15.00
C ASP A 432 6.80 -0.94 -13.87
N THR A 433 6.42 -0.30 -12.75
CA THR A 433 7.24 -0.22 -11.55
C THR A 433 7.56 -1.60 -10.99
N VAL A 434 6.59 -2.52 -10.99
CA VAL A 434 6.83 -3.90 -10.57
C VAL A 434 7.90 -4.54 -11.44
N ARG A 435 7.77 -4.43 -12.77
CA ARG A 435 8.77 -4.97 -13.71
C ARG A 435 10.14 -4.34 -13.49
N GLN A 436 10.22 -3.03 -13.34
CA GLN A 436 11.47 -2.30 -13.10
C GLN A 436 12.15 -2.77 -11.81
N ILE A 437 11.39 -2.93 -10.71
CA ILE A 437 11.95 -3.38 -9.43
C ILE A 437 12.42 -4.83 -9.52
N VAL A 438 11.60 -5.72 -10.07
CA VAL A 438 11.92 -7.15 -10.13
C VAL A 438 13.09 -7.40 -11.08
N VAL A 439 13.03 -6.88 -12.30
CA VAL A 439 14.01 -7.15 -13.36
C VAL A 439 15.27 -6.32 -13.18
N ASP A 440 15.14 -4.99 -13.03
CA ASP A 440 16.31 -4.09 -13.07
C ASP A 440 17.01 -3.94 -11.71
N ARG A 441 16.30 -4.19 -10.60
CA ARG A 441 16.86 -3.98 -9.25
C ARG A 441 17.14 -5.26 -8.49
N HIS A 442 16.49 -6.37 -8.84
CA HIS A 442 16.61 -7.66 -8.16
C HIS A 442 17.10 -8.80 -9.08
N ASP A 443 17.47 -8.49 -10.33
CA ASP A 443 17.90 -9.47 -11.34
C ASP A 443 16.92 -10.66 -11.48
N GLY A 444 15.63 -10.39 -11.23
CA GLY A 444 14.56 -11.36 -11.25
C GLY A 444 13.81 -11.40 -12.57
N SER A 445 12.68 -12.10 -12.57
CA SER A 445 11.74 -12.08 -13.69
C SER A 445 10.30 -12.03 -13.17
N ILE A 446 9.41 -11.48 -13.99
CA ILE A 446 7.98 -11.44 -13.72
C ILE A 446 7.21 -11.91 -14.95
N ALA A 447 6.14 -12.65 -14.72
CA ALA A 447 5.17 -13.04 -15.73
C ALA A 447 3.76 -12.88 -15.20
N VAL A 448 2.81 -12.73 -16.13
CA VAL A 448 1.38 -12.75 -15.86
C VAL A 448 0.76 -13.84 -16.71
N ASP A 449 -0.17 -14.57 -16.11
CA ASP A 449 -1.02 -15.57 -16.75
C ASP A 449 -2.45 -15.21 -16.41
N SER A 450 -3.31 -15.03 -17.40
CA SER A 450 -4.65 -14.52 -17.17
C SER A 450 -5.63 -15.02 -18.22
N ASP A 451 -6.79 -15.45 -17.74
CA ASP A 451 -7.91 -15.89 -18.54
C ASP A 451 -9.23 -15.53 -17.83
N ALA A 452 -10.37 -15.98 -18.36
CA ALA A 452 -11.69 -15.67 -17.78
C ALA A 452 -11.93 -16.25 -16.37
N GLY A 453 -11.01 -17.07 -15.85
CA GLY A 453 -11.04 -17.66 -14.51
C GLY A 453 -10.08 -17.00 -13.51
N GLY A 454 -9.38 -15.93 -13.90
CA GLY A 454 -8.55 -15.15 -12.97
C GLY A 454 -7.25 -14.62 -13.55
N THR A 455 -6.44 -14.03 -12.68
CA THR A 455 -5.09 -13.53 -13.01
C THR A 455 -4.08 -14.10 -12.03
N THR A 456 -2.94 -14.55 -12.53
CA THR A 456 -1.80 -14.98 -11.70
C THR A 456 -0.55 -14.23 -12.13
N PHE A 457 -0.04 -13.38 -11.23
CA PHE A 457 1.29 -12.81 -11.35
C PHE A 457 2.31 -13.72 -10.67
N ARG A 458 3.43 -13.98 -11.34
CA ARG A 458 4.53 -14.81 -10.85
C ARG A 458 5.81 -13.99 -10.85
N VAL A 459 6.47 -13.90 -9.70
CA VAL A 459 7.71 -13.15 -9.48
C VAL A 459 8.81 -14.13 -9.07
N TRP A 460 9.84 -14.26 -9.89
CA TRP A 460 11.03 -15.05 -9.59
C TRP A 460 12.15 -14.14 -9.09
N LEU A 461 12.65 -14.42 -7.90
CA LEU A 461 13.74 -13.70 -7.24
C LEU A 461 14.93 -14.65 -7.06
N PRO A 462 16.14 -14.32 -7.55
CA PRO A 462 17.31 -15.17 -7.37
C PRO A 462 17.64 -15.37 -5.89
N LEU A 463 17.85 -16.63 -5.50
CA LEU A 463 18.44 -16.97 -4.21
C LEU A 463 19.93 -16.65 -4.28
N ALA A 464 20.46 -16.04 -3.21
CA ALA A 464 21.91 -15.88 -3.10
C ALA A 464 22.57 -17.25 -3.25
N ALA A 465 23.52 -17.37 -4.19
CA ALA A 465 24.28 -18.60 -4.32
C ALA A 465 24.92 -18.88 -2.96
N ALA A 466 24.66 -20.06 -2.38
CA ALA A 466 25.43 -20.54 -1.25
C ALA A 466 26.90 -20.50 -1.69
N THR A 467 27.64 -19.51 -1.22
CA THR A 467 29.08 -19.43 -1.38
C THR A 467 29.65 -20.61 -0.61
N GLY A 468 29.77 -21.73 -1.33
CA GLY A 468 30.62 -22.82 -0.91
C GLY A 468 32.01 -22.24 -0.70
N LEU A 469 32.44 -22.17 0.55
CA LEU A 469 33.84 -22.12 0.90
C LEU A 469 34.49 -23.41 0.38
N THR A 470 34.96 -23.35 -0.86
CA THR A 470 36.04 -24.16 -1.41
C THR A 470 37.08 -23.13 -1.87
N SER A 471 38.29 -23.02 -1.33
CA SER A 471 39.14 -23.96 -0.57
C SER A 471 40.09 -23.15 0.32
#